data_AF-A0A2N3E5K8-F1
#
_entry.id   AF-A0A2N3E5K8-F1
#
_cell.length_a   1.000
_cell.length_b   1.000
_cell.length_c   1.000
_cell.angle_alpha   90.00
_cell.angle_beta   90.00
_cell.angle_gamma   90.00
#
_symmetry.space_group_name_H-M   'P 1'
#
loop_
_entity.id
_entity.type
_entity.pdbx_description
1 polymer ?
#
loop_
_entity_poly.entity_id
_entity_poly.type
_entity_poly.pdbx_seq_one_letter_code
_entity_poly.pdbx_strand_id
1 'polypeptide(L)' 'MQRCISSLSFSDPLAEKIRAAAEAGFAGIEIFREDIVGFDGTPEDIAALARASGIAITSLQSLRDWEASPDARAHWCT' A
#
# COMPACT_ATOMS: atom_id res chain seq x y z
N MET A 1 -6.20 -20.60 -0.17
CA MET A 1 -5.22 -19.63 0.36
C MET A 1 -5.28 -18.37 -0.51
N GLN A 2 -5.48 -17.18 0.05
CA GLN A 2 -5.44 -15.94 -0.72
C GLN A 2 -3.98 -15.54 -0.94
N ARG A 3 -3.61 -15.25 -2.20
CA ARG A 3 -2.27 -14.79 -2.56
C ARG A 3 -2.30 -13.26 -2.56
N CYS A 4 -1.51 -12.64 -1.69
CA CYS A 4 -1.39 -11.19 -1.60
C CYS A 4 0.05 -10.74 -1.86
N ILE A 5 0.22 -9.47 -2.22
CA ILE A 5 1.52 -8.83 -2.41
C ILE A 5 1.56 -7.48 -1.70
N SER A 6 2.72 -7.11 -1.18
CA SER A 6 2.93 -5.79 -0.59
C SER A 6 3.22 -4.75 -1.65
N SER A 7 2.68 -3.55 -1.49
CA SER A 7 3.00 -2.40 -2.33
C SER A 7 4.50 -2.05 -2.29
N LEU A 8 5.23 -2.42 -1.23
CA LEU A 8 6.69 -2.27 -1.14
C LEU A 8 7.48 -3.17 -2.10
N SER A 9 6.84 -4.20 -2.68
CA SER A 9 7.49 -5.06 -3.68
C SER A 9 7.66 -4.37 -5.04
N PHE A 10 7.18 -3.14 -5.19
CA PHE A 10 7.19 -2.37 -6.43
C PHE A 10 7.85 -0.99 -6.21
N SER A 11 8.48 -0.47 -7.25
CA SER A 11 9.07 0.89 -7.23
C SER A 11 8.15 1.97 -7.81
N ASP A 12 7.05 1.58 -8.43
CA ASP A 12 6.18 2.45 -9.21
C ASP A 12 5.15 3.23 -8.35
N PRO A 13 4.47 4.26 -8.90
CA PRO A 13 3.31 4.89 -8.26
C PRO A 13 2.19 3.91 -7.87
N LEU A 14 1.44 4.21 -6.80
CA LEU A 14 0.41 3.32 -6.24
C LEU A 14 -0.59 2.80 -7.29
N ALA A 15 -1.00 3.64 -8.25
CA ALA A 15 -1.94 3.21 -9.27
C ALA A 15 -1.39 2.08 -10.17
N GLU A 16 -0.11 2.16 -10.50
CA GLU A 16 0.58 1.15 -11.32
C GLU A 16 0.81 -0.12 -10.50
N LYS A 17 1.16 0.02 -9.22
CA LYS A 17 1.27 -1.11 -8.27
C LYS A 17 -0.03 -1.92 -8.18
N ILE A 18 -1.18 -1.25 -8.08
CA ILE A 18 -2.51 -1.91 -8.00
C ILE A 18 -2.80 -2.68 -9.30
N ARG A 19 -2.58 -2.06 -10.45
CA ARG A 19 -2.81 -2.71 -11.75
C ARG A 19 -1.85 -3.90 -11.95
N ALA A 20 -0.57 -3.72 -11.68
CA ALA A 20 0.44 -4.76 -11.80
C ALA A 20 0.15 -5.95 -10.89
N ALA A 21 -0.26 -5.71 -9.64
CA ALA A 21 -0.65 -6.79 -8.72
C ALA A 21 -1.87 -7.58 -9.23
N ALA A 22 -2.87 -6.89 -9.78
CA ALA A 22 -4.03 -7.53 -10.38
C ALA A 22 -3.67 -8.34 -11.63
N GLU A 23 -2.88 -7.78 -12.54
CA GLU A 23 -2.40 -8.44 -13.77
C GLU A 23 -1.54 -9.67 -13.46
N ALA A 24 -0.73 -9.62 -12.39
CA ALA A 24 0.04 -10.75 -11.91
C ALA A 24 -0.82 -11.85 -11.23
N GLY A 25 -2.13 -11.63 -11.08
CA GLY A 25 -3.08 -12.62 -10.56
C GLY A 25 -3.07 -12.76 -9.04
N PHE A 26 -2.64 -11.73 -8.31
CA PHE A 26 -2.82 -11.67 -6.86
C PHE A 26 -4.29 -11.36 -6.53
N ALA A 27 -4.78 -11.95 -5.44
CA ALA A 27 -6.13 -11.71 -4.94
C ALA A 27 -6.22 -10.43 -4.09
N GLY A 28 -5.09 -9.94 -3.57
CA GLY A 28 -5.04 -8.76 -2.72
C GLY A 28 -3.71 -8.03 -2.76
N ILE A 29 -3.76 -6.74 -2.41
CA ILE A 29 -2.60 -5.88 -2.21
C ILE A 29 -2.61 -5.32 -0.78
N GLU A 30 -1.46 -5.34 -0.13
CA GLU A 30 -1.22 -4.71 1.17
C GLU A 30 -0.57 -3.35 0.93
N ILE A 31 -1.24 -2.28 1.33
CA ILE A 31 -0.82 -0.90 1.02
C ILE A 31 -0.04 -0.31 2.20
N PHE A 32 1.13 0.27 1.91
CA PHE A 32 1.87 1.08 2.88
C PHE A 32 1.38 2.54 2.91
N ARG A 33 1.43 3.16 4.09
CA ARG A 33 1.00 4.56 4.30
C ARG A 33 1.67 5.51 3.29
N GLU A 34 2.94 5.31 2.99
CA GLU A 34 3.73 6.19 2.12
C GLU A 34 3.20 6.19 0.70
N ASP A 35 2.65 5.07 0.22
CA ASP A 35 2.02 5.01 -1.10
C ASP A 35 0.71 5.81 -1.13
N ILE A 36 -0.03 5.87 -0.03
CA ILE A 36 -1.24 6.70 0.09
C ILE A 36 -0.86 8.19 0.15
N VAL A 37 0.16 8.53 0.94
CA VAL A 37 0.62 9.92 1.07
C VAL A 37 1.18 10.45 -0.25
N GLY A 38 1.84 9.60 -1.04
CA GLY A 38 2.35 9.95 -2.37
C GLY A 38 1.33 9.85 -3.51
N PHE A 39 0.10 9.43 -3.24
CA PHE A 39 -0.93 9.28 -4.26
C PHE A 39 -1.65 10.60 -4.53
N ASP A 40 -1.69 11.00 -5.81
CA ASP A 40 -2.41 12.20 -6.25
C ASP A 40 -3.91 11.89 -6.43
N GLY A 41 -4.64 11.88 -5.32
CA GLY A 41 -6.07 11.60 -5.28
C GLY A 41 -6.59 11.31 -3.89
N THR A 42 -7.83 10.84 -3.81
CA THR A 42 -8.53 10.52 -2.55
C THR A 42 -8.44 9.03 -2.21
N PRO A 43 -8.62 8.63 -0.93
CA PRO A 43 -8.79 7.22 -0.57
C PRO A 43 -9.92 6.53 -1.34
N GLU A 44 -10.98 7.26 -1.69
CA GLU A 44 -12.08 6.78 -2.52
C GLU A 44 -11.61 6.45 -3.93
N ASP A 45 -10.71 7.24 -4.52
CA ASP A 45 -10.10 6.96 -5.83
C ASP A 45 -9.24 5.70 -5.79
N ILE A 46 -8.46 5.48 -4.71
CA ILE A 46 -7.69 4.25 -4.49
C ILE A 46 -8.64 3.05 -4.43
N ALA A 47 -9.73 3.16 -3.67
CA ALA A 47 -10.72 2.11 -3.55
C ALA A 47 -11.47 1.85 -4.87
N ALA A 48 -11.77 2.89 -5.64
CA ALA A 48 -12.38 2.76 -6.97
C ALA A 48 -11.42 2.06 -7.93
N LEU A 49 -10.13 2.41 -7.92
CA LEU A 49 -9.11 1.77 -8.73
C LEU A 49 -8.93 0.30 -8.40
N ALA A 50 -8.82 -0.06 -7.11
CA ALA A 50 -8.70 -1.45 -6.69
C ALA A 50 -9.91 -2.29 -7.13
N ARG A 51 -11.14 -1.75 -6.99
CA ARG A 51 -12.36 -2.40 -7.50
C ARG A 51 -12.34 -2.56 -9.02
N ALA A 52 -11.94 -1.52 -9.76
CA ALA A 52 -11.85 -1.56 -11.21
C ALA A 52 -10.80 -2.55 -11.71
N SER A 53 -9.69 -2.69 -10.99
CA SER A 53 -8.64 -3.68 -11.27
C SER A 53 -8.99 -5.10 -10.79
N GLY A 54 -10.09 -5.29 -10.05
CA GLY A 54 -10.51 -6.61 -9.58
C GLY A 54 -9.64 -7.19 -8.47
N ILE A 55 -8.96 -6.35 -7.67
CA ILE A 55 -8.09 -6.75 -6.57
C ILE A 55 -8.57 -6.17 -5.23
N ALA A 56 -8.44 -6.94 -4.15
CA ALA A 56 -8.79 -6.47 -2.81
C ALA A 56 -7.66 -5.66 -2.18
N ILE A 57 -7.98 -4.62 -1.41
CA ILE A 57 -7.03 -4.01 -0.47
C ILE A 57 -7.15 -4.81 0.84
N THR A 58 -6.14 -5.59 1.19
CA THR A 58 -6.23 -6.56 2.29
C THR A 58 -5.67 -6.08 3.60
N SER A 59 -4.79 -5.07 3.58
CA SER A 59 -4.14 -4.52 4.76
C SER A 59 -3.65 -3.10 4.51
N LEU A 60 -3.65 -2.28 5.57
CA LEU A 60 -2.93 -1.01 5.64
C LEU A 60 -1.76 -1.17 6.60
N GLN A 61 -0.55 -1.00 6.09
CA GLN A 61 0.69 -1.08 6.86
C GLN A 61 1.17 0.36 7.13
N SER A 62 0.91 0.86 8.34
CA SER A 62 1.23 2.24 8.72
C SER A 62 2.26 2.37 9.84
N LEU A 63 2.67 1.26 10.44
CA LEU A 63 3.51 1.24 11.62
C LEU A 63 4.91 0.72 11.27
N ARG A 64 5.93 1.55 11.50
CA ARG A 64 7.34 1.18 11.49
C ARG A 64 7.99 1.59 12.80
N ASP A 65 9.04 0.87 13.19
CA ASP A 65 9.93 1.24 14.30
C ASP A 65 9.24 1.45 15.67
N TRP A 66 8.26 0.59 16.00
CA TRP A 66 7.39 0.77 17.18
C TRP A 66 7.83 0.05 18.48
N GLU A 67 9.06 -0.44 18.64
CA GLU A 67 9.51 -0.80 20.00
C GLU A 67 10.98 -0.51 20.23
N ALA A 68 11.26 0.29 21.28
CA ALA A 68 12.55 0.47 21.93
C ALA A 68 13.79 0.67 21.02
N SER A 69 13.64 1.21 19.82
CA SER A 69 14.78 1.52 18.94
C SER A 69 15.51 2.75 19.49
N PRO A 70 16.77 2.62 19.96
CA PRO A 70 17.50 3.72 20.61
C PRO A 70 17.71 4.94 19.70
N ASP A 71 17.63 4.73 18.38
CA ASP A 71 17.83 5.73 17.33
C ASP A 71 16.54 6.09 16.57
N ALA A 72 15.36 5.69 17.05
CA ALA A 72 14.08 6.14 16.49
C ALA A 72 13.83 7.62 16.84
N ARG A 73 14.52 8.52 16.13
CA ARG A 73 14.11 9.92 16.07
C ARG A 73 12.71 9.94 15.48
N ALA A 74 11.78 10.19 16.39
CA ALA A 74 10.38 10.35 16.14
C ALA A 74 10.11 11.54 15.22
N HIS A 75 10.18 11.33 13.92
CA HIS A 75 9.66 12.26 12.91
C HIS A 75 8.14 12.15 12.76
N TRP A 76 7.44 11.47 13.68
CA TRP A 76 6.00 11.21 13.64
C TRP A 76 5.11 12.47 13.74
N CYS A 77 5.67 13.68 13.87
CA CYS A 77 4.95 14.96 13.83
C CYS A 77 5.90 16.12 13.49
N THR A 78 6.15 16.38 12.21
CA THR A 78 6.51 17.72 11.69
C THR A 78 5.99 17.88 10.28
#